data_AF-A0A4V1ZV95-F1
#
_entry.id   AF-A0A4V1ZV95-F1
#
_cell.length_a   1.000
_cell.length_b   1.000
_cell.length_c   1.000
_cell.angle_alpha   90.00
_cell.angle_beta   90.00
_cell.angle_gamma   90.00
#
_symmetry.space_group_name_H-M   'P 1'
#
loop_
_entity.id
_entity.type
_entity.pdbx_description
1 polymer ?
#
loop_
_entity_poly.entity_id
_entity_poly.type
_entity_poly.pdbx_seq_one_letter_code
_entity_poly.pdbx_strand_id
1 'polypeptide(L)'
;MPRLLLLLFFCGLFTAAQAQQRLAAARQRSYLTKVFRLTEAQTKLLYERGLQAARPDFFTVPVDSFPSDSLRPRPLPLGYYLVAHTEGAQLVYWLRTETNRTIEVLDNQVDLVLAARDSLGNLLPGAQVRLGRRPVPYDAATRTYRRAKGGQAGLLAVAYGGRTTFHSLEQPLRRGTWGRVWRRVAFGFPLGYAGRPLYGLGSGLRHPAATTTGLVGLLRAPFSEQVRGTRRQTHQNRRQQRWASYLVFSQPRYRPTADTPRLQAQRVGGGPVARLAENQIASPALLTAILVGLPPGAAHLLAE
;
A
#
# COMPACT_ATOMS: atom_id res chain seq x y z
N MET A 1 -72.80 -33.77 -7.95
CA MET A 1 -72.40 -32.41 -8.39
C MET A 1 -71.69 -31.60 -7.29
N PRO A 2 -72.24 -31.37 -6.08
CA PRO A 2 -71.59 -30.49 -5.09
C PRO A 2 -70.29 -31.06 -4.47
N ARG A 3 -70.19 -32.39 -4.33
CA ARG A 3 -68.98 -33.07 -3.80
C ARG A 3 -67.75 -32.95 -4.72
N LEU A 4 -67.96 -32.81 -6.03
CA LEU A 4 -66.89 -32.76 -7.02
C LEU A 4 -66.31 -31.33 -7.14
N LEU A 5 -67.18 -30.32 -6.99
CA LEU A 5 -66.78 -28.91 -6.83
C LEU A 5 -65.97 -28.67 -5.55
N LEU A 6 -66.36 -29.29 -4.44
CA LEU A 6 -65.65 -29.16 -3.17
C LEU A 6 -64.25 -29.80 -3.22
N LEU A 7 -64.10 -30.90 -3.94
CA LEU A 7 -62.82 -31.59 -4.13
C LEU A 7 -61.87 -30.79 -5.06
N LEU A 8 -62.39 -30.20 -6.13
CA LEU A 8 -61.63 -29.28 -6.98
C LEU A 8 -61.20 -28.01 -6.25
N PHE A 9 -62.07 -27.45 -5.41
CA PHE A 9 -61.75 -26.30 -4.56
C PHE A 9 -60.65 -26.64 -3.55
N PHE A 10 -60.72 -27.81 -2.92
CA PHE A 10 -59.67 -28.26 -1.99
C PHE A 10 -58.34 -28.51 -2.72
N CYS A 11 -58.34 -29.16 -3.89
CA CYS A 11 -57.13 -29.35 -4.70
C CYS A 11 -56.47 -28.03 -5.13
N GLY A 12 -57.25 -27.00 -5.46
CA GLY A 12 -56.71 -25.67 -5.82
C GLY A 12 -56.01 -24.95 -4.67
N LEU A 13 -56.45 -25.17 -3.43
CA LEU A 13 -55.85 -24.54 -2.23
C LEU A 13 -54.47 -25.13 -1.88
N PHE A 14 -54.24 -26.43 -2.11
CA PHE A 14 -52.95 -27.06 -1.82
C PHE A 14 -51.87 -26.73 -2.86
N THR A 15 -52.23 -26.48 -4.12
CA THR A 15 -51.25 -26.13 -5.17
C THR A 15 -50.73 -24.70 -5.05
N ALA A 16 -51.53 -23.77 -4.50
CA ALA A 16 -51.14 -22.36 -4.39
C ALA A 16 -50.02 -22.14 -3.34
N ALA A 17 -49.97 -22.95 -2.28
CA ALA A 17 -49.02 -22.79 -1.17
C ALA A 17 -47.61 -23.32 -1.47
N GLN A 18 -47.46 -24.28 -2.40
CA GLN A 18 -46.16 -24.90 -2.73
C GLN A 18 -45.44 -24.20 -3.89
N ALA A 19 -46.11 -23.33 -4.65
CA ALA A 19 -45.53 -22.62 -5.78
C ALA A 19 -44.82 -21.29 -5.41
N GLN A 20 -44.96 -20.83 -4.17
CA GLN A 20 -44.36 -19.57 -3.72
C GLN A 20 -43.05 -19.82 -2.97
N GLN A 21 -41.95 -19.79 -3.71
CA GLN A 21 -40.62 -19.83 -3.12
C GLN A 21 -40.36 -18.51 -2.38
N ARG A 22 -40.05 -18.59 -1.08
CA ARG A 22 -39.80 -17.39 -0.25
C ARG A 22 -38.67 -16.59 -0.89
N LEU A 23 -38.93 -15.33 -1.27
CA LEU A 23 -37.94 -14.48 -1.95
C LEU A 23 -36.66 -14.30 -1.12
N ALA A 24 -36.77 -14.32 0.20
CA ALA A 24 -35.62 -14.30 1.13
C ALA A 24 -34.73 -15.56 1.03
N ALA A 25 -35.28 -16.69 0.58
CA ALA A 25 -34.56 -17.93 0.33
C ALA A 25 -34.15 -18.07 -1.15
N ALA A 26 -34.47 -17.09 -2.01
CA ALA A 26 -34.08 -17.11 -3.41
C ALA A 26 -32.56 -16.93 -3.54
N ARG A 27 -31.98 -17.67 -4.50
CA ARG A 27 -30.56 -17.62 -4.81
C ARG A 27 -30.17 -16.21 -5.23
N GLN A 28 -29.22 -15.61 -4.52
CA GLN A 28 -28.73 -14.27 -4.84
C GLN A 28 -27.67 -14.28 -5.96
N ARG A 29 -27.04 -15.43 -6.25
CA ARG A 29 -26.00 -15.56 -7.28
C ARG A 29 -26.54 -16.24 -8.54
N SER A 30 -25.97 -15.96 -9.72
CA SER A 30 -26.32 -16.74 -10.92
C SER A 30 -26.03 -18.22 -10.72
N TYR A 31 -26.79 -19.08 -11.40
CA TYR A 31 -26.53 -20.53 -11.39
C TYR A 31 -25.22 -20.88 -12.11
N LEU A 32 -24.94 -20.16 -13.20
CA LEU A 32 -23.74 -20.36 -14.01
C LEU A 32 -22.75 -19.22 -13.83
N THR A 33 -21.49 -19.60 -13.77
CA THR A 33 -20.35 -18.73 -13.99
C THR A 33 -19.91 -18.90 -15.44
N LYS A 34 -19.83 -17.80 -16.19
CA LYS A 34 -19.45 -17.79 -17.60
C LYS A 34 -17.98 -17.41 -17.75
N VAL A 35 -17.33 -18.02 -18.73
CA VAL A 35 -15.92 -17.77 -19.09
C VAL A 35 -15.88 -17.15 -20.48
N PHE A 36 -15.32 -15.95 -20.59
CA PHE A 36 -15.19 -15.22 -21.84
C PHE A 36 -13.74 -15.16 -22.29
N ARG A 37 -13.47 -15.37 -23.58
CA ARG A 37 -12.11 -15.26 -24.12
C ARG A 37 -11.73 -13.80 -24.31
N LEU A 38 -10.53 -13.44 -23.89
CA LEU A 38 -9.96 -12.12 -24.15
C LEU A 38 -8.97 -12.17 -25.31
N THR A 39 -8.96 -11.09 -26.10
CA THR A 39 -7.91 -10.81 -27.09
C THR A 39 -6.68 -10.20 -26.43
N GLU A 40 -5.51 -10.25 -27.07
CA GLU A 40 -4.28 -9.66 -26.53
C GLU A 40 -4.44 -8.17 -26.21
N ALA A 41 -5.17 -7.43 -27.06
CA ALA A 41 -5.44 -6.00 -26.87
C ALA A 41 -6.33 -5.74 -25.64
N GLN A 42 -7.38 -6.55 -25.44
CA GLN A 42 -8.26 -6.44 -24.28
C GLN A 42 -7.53 -6.80 -22.99
N THR A 43 -6.75 -7.89 -23.01
CA THR A 43 -5.92 -8.32 -21.88
C THR A 43 -4.93 -7.23 -21.48
N LYS A 44 -4.20 -6.67 -22.45
CA LYS A 44 -3.27 -5.58 -22.20
C LYS A 44 -3.96 -4.39 -21.53
N LEU A 45 -5.14 -4.01 -22.01
CA LEU A 45 -5.92 -2.92 -21.43
C LEU A 45 -6.30 -3.21 -19.97
N LEU A 46 -6.71 -4.44 -19.63
CA LEU A 46 -7.03 -4.83 -18.26
C LEU A 46 -5.81 -4.82 -17.33
N TYR A 47 -4.64 -5.24 -17.80
CA TYR A 47 -3.42 -5.15 -16.99
C TYR A 47 -2.96 -3.70 -16.79
N GLU A 48 -3.14 -2.82 -17.78
CA GLU A 48 -2.72 -1.42 -17.70
C GLU A 48 -3.67 -0.55 -16.86
N ARG A 49 -4.99 -0.81 -16.95
CA ARG A 49 -6.03 0.04 -16.33
C ARG A 49 -6.80 -0.64 -15.20
N GLY A 50 -6.55 -1.92 -14.95
CA GLY A 50 -7.28 -2.73 -13.98
C GLY A 50 -8.60 -3.28 -14.51
N LEU A 51 -9.25 -4.12 -13.69
CA LEU A 51 -10.51 -4.77 -14.01
C LEU A 51 -11.65 -3.79 -14.29
N GLN A 52 -11.65 -2.60 -13.67
CA GLN A 52 -12.66 -1.56 -13.86
C GLN A 52 -12.72 -1.02 -15.31
N ALA A 53 -11.69 -1.27 -16.11
CA ALA A 53 -11.66 -0.88 -17.51
C ALA A 53 -12.33 -1.92 -18.43
N ALA A 54 -12.90 -3.00 -17.89
CA ALA A 54 -13.67 -3.97 -18.64
C ALA A 54 -14.88 -3.29 -19.32
N ARG A 55 -15.04 -3.55 -20.62
CA ARG A 55 -16.14 -3.02 -21.44
C ARG A 55 -17.15 -4.13 -21.74
N PRO A 56 -18.41 -3.81 -22.06
CA PRO A 56 -19.41 -4.81 -22.46
C PRO A 56 -18.93 -5.75 -23.57
N ASP A 57 -18.14 -5.24 -24.52
CA ASP A 57 -17.57 -6.00 -25.63
C ASP A 57 -16.68 -7.18 -25.18
N PHE A 58 -16.18 -7.17 -23.93
CA PHE A 58 -15.30 -8.21 -23.40
C PHE A 58 -16.10 -9.46 -22.99
N PHE A 59 -17.42 -9.34 -22.87
CA PHE A 59 -18.35 -10.40 -22.47
C PHE A 59 -19.13 -10.98 -23.68
N THR A 60 -18.59 -10.85 -24.89
CA THR A 60 -19.28 -11.24 -26.13
C THR A 60 -18.96 -12.67 -26.58
N VAL A 61 -17.75 -13.17 -26.31
CA VAL A 61 -17.28 -14.49 -26.78
C VAL A 61 -17.21 -15.48 -25.61
N PRO A 62 -18.32 -16.17 -25.25
CA PRO A 62 -18.30 -17.20 -24.23
C PRO A 62 -17.57 -18.44 -24.75
N VAL A 63 -16.69 -19.02 -23.92
CA VAL A 63 -15.93 -20.24 -24.23
C VAL A 63 -16.47 -21.42 -23.43
N ASP A 64 -16.81 -21.17 -22.17
CA ASP A 64 -17.25 -22.21 -21.25
C ASP A 64 -18.20 -21.63 -20.21
N SER A 65 -18.92 -22.51 -19.52
CA SER A 65 -19.74 -22.18 -18.37
C SER A 65 -19.77 -23.34 -17.40
N PHE A 66 -19.72 -23.04 -16.11
CA PHE A 66 -19.80 -24.04 -15.05
C PHE A 66 -20.74 -23.58 -13.94
N PRO A 67 -21.36 -24.50 -13.18
CA PRO A 67 -22.18 -24.13 -12.03
C PRO A 67 -21.37 -23.30 -11.04
N SER A 68 -21.88 -22.15 -10.60
CA SER A 68 -21.16 -21.25 -9.68
C SER A 68 -20.88 -21.87 -8.31
N ASP A 69 -21.52 -23.00 -8.01
CA ASP A 69 -21.36 -23.77 -6.77
C ASP A 69 -20.24 -24.83 -6.89
N SER A 70 -19.66 -24.98 -8.08
CA SER A 70 -18.56 -25.90 -8.36
C SER A 70 -17.24 -25.38 -7.78
N LEU A 71 -16.53 -26.25 -7.06
CA LEU A 71 -15.18 -25.96 -6.53
C LEU A 71 -14.07 -26.10 -7.58
N ARG A 72 -14.33 -26.73 -8.73
CA ARG A 72 -13.31 -27.00 -9.76
C ARG A 72 -13.79 -26.56 -11.13
N PRO A 73 -13.28 -25.44 -11.67
CA PRO A 73 -13.51 -25.11 -13.06
C PRO A 73 -12.72 -26.07 -13.96
N ARG A 74 -13.24 -26.34 -15.15
CA ARG A 74 -12.63 -27.24 -16.13
C ARG A 74 -11.27 -26.68 -16.62
N PRO A 75 -10.37 -27.56 -17.11
CA PRO A 75 -9.15 -27.12 -17.77
C PRO A 75 -9.53 -26.33 -19.03
N LEU A 76 -8.90 -25.17 -19.20
CA LEU A 76 -9.11 -24.30 -20.36
C LEU A 76 -7.85 -24.32 -21.25
N PRO A 77 -7.99 -24.05 -22.55
CA PRO A 77 -6.84 -23.82 -23.41
C PRO A 77 -5.96 -22.67 -22.89
N LEU A 78 -4.70 -22.63 -23.32
CA LEU A 78 -3.80 -21.54 -22.99
C LEU A 78 -4.34 -20.19 -23.52
N GLY A 79 -4.42 -19.19 -22.65
CA GLY A 79 -4.94 -17.87 -22.99
C GLY A 79 -5.38 -17.06 -21.79
N TYR A 80 -6.06 -15.95 -22.09
CA TYR A 80 -6.61 -15.03 -21.10
C TYR A 80 -8.13 -15.09 -21.14
N TYR A 81 -8.72 -15.14 -19.95
CA TYR A 81 -10.15 -15.33 -19.78
C TYR A 81 -10.70 -14.37 -18.75
N LEU A 82 -11.88 -13.82 -19.02
CA LEU A 82 -12.67 -13.09 -18.06
C LEU A 82 -13.74 -14.03 -17.52
N VAL A 83 -13.69 -14.32 -16.22
CA VAL A 83 -14.66 -15.21 -15.58
C VAL A 83 -15.65 -14.33 -14.84
N ALA A 84 -16.96 -14.50 -15.12
CA ALA A 84 -17.98 -13.61 -14.60
C ALA A 84 -19.24 -14.37 -14.16
N HIS A 85 -19.85 -13.88 -13.09
CA HIS A 85 -21.14 -14.33 -12.58
C HIS A 85 -21.87 -13.15 -11.94
N THR A 86 -23.17 -13.27 -11.71
CA THR A 86 -23.92 -12.22 -11.02
C THR A 86 -24.06 -12.56 -9.54
N GLU A 87 -23.97 -11.56 -8.69
CA GLU A 87 -24.25 -11.64 -7.26
C GLU A 87 -25.16 -10.45 -6.89
N GLY A 88 -26.39 -10.76 -6.51
CA GLY A 88 -27.49 -9.80 -6.40
C GLY A 88 -27.70 -9.05 -7.72
N ALA A 89 -27.63 -7.72 -7.63
CA ALA A 89 -27.71 -6.81 -8.77
C ALA A 89 -26.34 -6.48 -9.41
N GLN A 90 -25.26 -7.11 -8.96
CA GLN A 90 -23.90 -6.79 -9.38
C GLN A 90 -23.30 -7.89 -10.27
N LEU A 91 -22.50 -7.49 -11.25
CA LEU A 91 -21.68 -8.39 -12.04
C LEU A 91 -20.30 -8.50 -11.39
N VAL A 92 -19.97 -9.68 -10.90
CA VAL A 92 -18.67 -9.99 -10.28
C VAL A 92 -17.82 -10.74 -11.30
N TYR A 93 -16.60 -10.26 -11.52
CA TYR A 93 -15.70 -10.85 -12.50
C TYR A 93 -14.23 -10.73 -12.11
N TRP A 94 -13.41 -11.66 -12.60
CA TRP A 94 -11.96 -11.67 -12.40
C TRP A 94 -11.24 -12.18 -13.65
N LEU A 95 -9.96 -11.85 -13.73
CA LEU A 95 -9.07 -12.32 -14.79
C LEU A 95 -8.52 -13.70 -14.42
N ARG A 96 -8.66 -14.67 -15.32
CA ARG A 96 -8.02 -15.97 -15.25
C ARG A 96 -7.01 -16.09 -16.39
N THR A 97 -5.79 -16.50 -16.06
CA THR A 97 -4.70 -16.66 -17.02
C THR A 97 -4.27 -18.12 -17.04
N GLU A 98 -4.28 -18.71 -18.23
CA GLU A 98 -3.76 -20.05 -18.48
C GLU A 98 -2.50 -19.92 -19.34
N THR A 99 -1.33 -20.14 -18.73
CA THR A 99 -0.03 -19.99 -19.39
C THR A 99 0.83 -21.21 -19.11
N ASN A 100 1.61 -21.63 -20.10
CA ASN A 100 2.65 -22.65 -19.95
C ASN A 100 4.03 -22.03 -19.66
N ARG A 101 4.10 -20.71 -19.47
CA ARG A 101 5.36 -19.98 -19.29
C ARG A 101 5.38 -19.26 -17.97
N THR A 102 6.55 -19.27 -17.35
CA THR A 102 6.81 -18.57 -16.12
C THR A 102 7.95 -17.58 -16.33
N ILE A 103 7.84 -16.44 -15.65
CA ILE A 103 8.86 -15.40 -15.66
C ILE A 103 9.31 -15.21 -14.24
N GLU A 104 10.60 -15.42 -14.02
CA GLU A 104 11.25 -15.17 -12.75
C GLU A 104 12.01 -13.86 -12.84
N VAL A 105 11.73 -12.97 -11.89
CA VAL A 105 12.47 -11.73 -11.71
C VAL A 105 13.63 -12.03 -10.77
N LEU A 106 14.84 -11.88 -11.27
CA LEU A 106 16.05 -12.02 -10.48
C LEU A 106 16.35 -10.66 -9.84
N ASP A 107 16.19 -10.55 -8.51
CA ASP A 107 16.41 -9.30 -7.80
C ASP A 107 17.91 -9.01 -7.69
N ASN A 108 18.33 -7.93 -8.34
CA ASN A 108 19.69 -7.40 -8.26
C ASN A 108 19.68 -5.92 -7.82
N GLN A 109 18.55 -5.41 -7.29
CA GLN A 109 18.31 -4.04 -6.77
C GLN A 109 18.61 -2.85 -7.71
N VAL A 110 19.33 -3.06 -8.81
CA VAL A 110 19.88 -2.06 -9.72
C VAL A 110 19.45 -2.38 -11.14
N ASP A 111 19.66 -3.62 -11.55
CA ASP A 111 19.37 -4.11 -12.89
C ASP A 111 18.07 -4.91 -12.91
N LEU A 112 17.38 -4.81 -14.04
CA LEU A 112 16.29 -5.73 -14.34
C LEU A 112 16.90 -6.97 -14.98
N VAL A 113 16.77 -8.11 -14.32
CA VAL A 113 17.20 -9.41 -14.83
C VAL A 113 16.01 -10.35 -14.78
N LEU A 114 15.67 -10.95 -15.91
CA LEU A 114 14.50 -11.81 -16.06
C LEU A 114 14.92 -13.16 -16.66
N ALA A 115 14.43 -14.25 -16.08
CA ALA A 115 14.54 -15.58 -16.65
C ALA A 115 13.15 -16.02 -17.15
N ALA A 116 13.03 -16.25 -18.46
CA ALA A 116 11.82 -16.79 -19.06
C ALA A 116 11.96 -18.31 -19.19
N ARG A 117 11.00 -19.04 -18.62
CA ARG A 117 10.99 -20.51 -18.60
C ARG A 117 9.69 -21.07 -19.18
N ASP A 118 9.78 -22.26 -19.75
CA ASP A 118 8.62 -23.08 -20.12
C ASP A 118 8.13 -23.91 -18.92
N SER A 119 7.02 -24.63 -19.09
CA SER A 119 6.43 -25.51 -18.07
C SER A 119 7.36 -26.62 -17.60
N LEU A 120 8.32 -27.01 -18.45
CA LEU A 120 9.38 -27.98 -18.14
C LEU A 120 10.61 -27.35 -17.45
N GLY A 121 10.61 -26.04 -17.21
CA GLY A 121 11.72 -25.31 -16.58
C GLY A 121 12.84 -24.88 -17.53
N ASN A 122 12.73 -25.24 -18.82
CA ASN A 122 13.69 -24.89 -19.87
C ASN A 122 13.69 -23.38 -20.14
N LEU A 123 14.89 -22.80 -20.31
CA LEU A 123 15.05 -21.39 -20.64
C LEU A 123 14.60 -21.11 -22.09
N LEU A 124 14.01 -19.93 -22.30
CA LEU A 124 13.51 -19.47 -23.59
C LEU A 124 14.40 -18.36 -24.17
N PRO A 125 15.48 -18.68 -24.93
CA PRO A 125 16.42 -17.69 -25.47
C PRO A 125 15.87 -16.86 -26.65
N GLY A 126 14.82 -17.35 -27.33
CA GLY A 126 14.22 -16.69 -28.50
C GLY A 126 12.98 -15.84 -28.20
N ALA A 127 12.69 -15.55 -26.93
CA ALA A 127 11.52 -14.78 -26.54
C ALA A 127 11.75 -13.27 -26.72
N GLN A 128 10.76 -12.58 -27.26
CA GLN A 128 10.80 -11.12 -27.36
C GLN A 128 10.21 -10.52 -26.10
N VAL A 129 11.07 -10.04 -25.21
CA VAL A 129 10.69 -9.47 -23.91
C VAL A 129 10.65 -7.94 -24.00
N ARG A 130 9.54 -7.34 -23.58
CA ARG A 130 9.34 -5.88 -23.56
C ARG A 130 8.78 -5.44 -22.22
N LEU A 131 9.37 -4.40 -21.64
CA LEU A 131 8.82 -3.71 -20.47
C LEU A 131 8.14 -2.41 -20.94
N GLY A 132 6.82 -2.42 -20.96
CA GLY A 132 6.02 -1.38 -21.60
C GLY A 132 6.42 -1.20 -23.06
N ARG A 133 6.92 -0.01 -23.42
CA ARG A 133 7.36 0.28 -24.80
C ARG A 133 8.78 -0.22 -25.11
N ARG A 134 9.57 -0.51 -24.09
CA ARG A 134 11.02 -0.66 -24.23
C ARG A 134 11.42 -2.15 -24.29
N PRO A 135 12.21 -2.57 -25.27
CA PRO A 135 12.70 -3.96 -25.33
C PRO A 135 13.68 -4.25 -24.20
N VAL A 136 13.75 -5.52 -23.80
CA VAL A 136 14.76 -6.07 -22.88
C VAL A 136 15.56 -7.10 -23.68
N PRO A 137 16.84 -6.83 -24.01
CA PRO A 137 17.65 -7.73 -24.82
C PRO A 137 18.00 -9.02 -24.06
N TYR A 138 18.17 -10.10 -24.82
CA TYR A 138 18.71 -11.36 -24.30
C TYR A 138 20.23 -11.27 -24.17
N ASP A 139 20.74 -11.71 -23.04
CA ASP A 139 22.15 -11.85 -22.75
C ASP A 139 22.53 -13.34 -22.79
N ALA A 140 23.26 -13.74 -23.83
CA ALA A 140 23.66 -15.13 -24.04
C ALA A 140 24.65 -15.64 -22.98
N ALA A 141 25.44 -14.76 -22.36
CA ALA A 141 26.42 -15.16 -21.35
C ALA A 141 25.74 -15.61 -20.06
N THR A 142 24.71 -14.88 -19.63
CA THR A 142 23.94 -15.19 -18.41
C THR A 142 22.69 -16.02 -18.68
N ARG A 143 22.33 -16.21 -19.95
CA ARG A 143 21.08 -16.83 -20.42
C ARG A 143 19.82 -16.15 -19.87
N THR A 144 19.89 -14.84 -19.64
CA THR A 144 18.80 -14.04 -19.08
C THR A 144 18.47 -12.84 -19.95
N TYR A 145 17.30 -12.23 -19.74
CA TYR A 145 16.94 -10.95 -20.32
C TYR A 145 17.34 -9.85 -19.34
N ARG A 146 18.34 -9.04 -19.72
CA ARG A 146 18.92 -8.04 -18.83
C ARG A 146 18.76 -6.64 -19.36
N ARG A 147 18.50 -5.71 -18.44
CA ARG A 147 18.61 -4.28 -18.71
C ARG A 147 19.25 -3.55 -17.54
N ALA A 148 20.38 -2.91 -17.83
CA ALA A 148 21.07 -2.04 -16.90
C ALA A 148 20.19 -0.87 -16.46
N LYS A 149 20.17 -0.56 -15.15
CA LYS A 149 19.35 0.52 -14.55
C LYS A 149 17.85 0.42 -14.91
N GLY A 150 17.40 -0.80 -15.21
CA GLY A 150 16.07 -1.09 -15.75
C GLY A 150 15.01 -1.43 -14.71
N GLY A 151 15.34 -1.41 -13.42
CA GLY A 151 14.42 -1.73 -12.32
C GLY A 151 13.26 -0.75 -12.21
N GLN A 152 12.26 -0.95 -13.06
CA GLN A 152 11.04 -0.15 -13.13
C GLN A 152 9.84 -1.07 -13.03
N ALA A 153 8.85 -0.66 -12.24
CA ALA A 153 7.54 -1.27 -12.27
C ALA A 153 6.90 -1.08 -13.65
N GLY A 154 6.11 -2.06 -14.07
CA GLY A 154 5.37 -1.97 -15.33
C GLY A 154 4.91 -3.31 -15.87
N LEU A 155 4.19 -3.23 -16.98
CA LEU A 155 3.70 -4.41 -17.68
C LEU A 155 4.80 -5.01 -18.54
N LEU A 156 5.18 -6.24 -18.21
CA LEU A 156 6.09 -7.06 -19.00
C LEU A 156 5.26 -7.84 -20.03
N ALA A 157 5.64 -7.73 -21.30
CA ALA A 157 5.09 -8.50 -22.40
C ALA A 157 6.16 -9.43 -22.95
N VAL A 158 5.85 -10.72 -23.03
CA VAL A 158 6.76 -11.75 -23.53
C VAL A 158 6.10 -12.46 -24.70
N ALA A 159 6.63 -12.23 -25.90
CA ALA A 159 6.16 -12.88 -27.11
C ALA A 159 7.08 -14.06 -27.46
N TYR A 160 6.50 -15.26 -27.56
CA TYR A 160 7.21 -16.47 -27.96
C TYR A 160 6.24 -17.46 -28.63
N GLY A 161 6.65 -18.04 -29.76
CA GLY A 161 5.80 -18.97 -30.52
C GLY A 161 4.46 -18.37 -30.96
N GLY A 162 4.46 -17.08 -31.36
CA GLY A 162 3.27 -16.40 -31.87
C GLY A 162 2.22 -16.00 -30.82
N ARG A 163 2.52 -16.09 -29.51
CA ARG A 163 1.62 -15.66 -28.43
C ARG A 163 2.33 -14.72 -27.47
N THR A 164 1.62 -13.70 -27.00
CA THR A 164 2.13 -12.74 -26.01
C THR A 164 1.57 -13.04 -24.63
N THR A 165 2.44 -13.23 -23.63
CA THR A 165 2.06 -13.30 -22.22
C THR A 165 2.41 -12.00 -21.49
N PHE A 166 1.49 -11.54 -20.67
CA PHE A 166 1.58 -10.32 -19.87
C PHE A 166 1.79 -10.64 -18.39
N HIS A 167 2.74 -9.96 -17.76
CA HIS A 167 3.05 -10.08 -16.34
C HIS A 167 3.26 -8.69 -15.73
N SER A 168 2.65 -8.44 -14.57
CA SER A 168 2.86 -7.19 -13.84
C SER A 168 4.15 -7.30 -13.04
N LEU A 169 5.08 -6.37 -13.24
CA LEU A 169 6.25 -6.22 -12.39
C LEU A 169 5.95 -5.18 -11.31
N GLU A 170 5.78 -5.65 -10.09
CA GLU A 170 5.69 -4.82 -8.90
C GLU A 170 7.09 -4.62 -8.33
N GLN A 171 7.75 -3.55 -8.75
CA GLN A 171 8.95 -3.08 -8.06
C GLN A 171 8.62 -1.79 -7.32
N PRO A 172 9.11 -1.61 -6.08
CA PRO A 172 8.97 -0.33 -5.40
C PRO A 172 9.65 0.73 -6.27
N LEU A 173 8.89 1.74 -6.71
CA LEU A 173 9.44 2.87 -7.47
C LEU A 173 10.68 3.40 -6.72
N ARG A 174 11.88 3.22 -7.28
CA ARG A 174 13.02 4.05 -6.86
C ARG A 174 12.66 5.48 -7.20
N ARG A 175 12.24 6.27 -6.18
CA ARG A 175 12.03 7.72 -6.30
C ARG A 175 13.26 8.30 -6.98
N GLY A 176 13.05 8.83 -8.19
CA GLY A 176 14.11 9.33 -9.06
C GLY A 176 15.08 10.23 -8.30
N THR A 177 16.37 9.98 -8.47
CA THR A 177 17.45 10.75 -7.85
C THR A 177 17.36 12.23 -8.24
N TRP A 178 16.84 12.55 -9.43
CA TRP A 178 16.64 13.92 -9.90
C TRP A 178 15.77 14.78 -8.98
N GLY A 179 14.67 14.23 -8.46
CA GLY A 179 13.81 14.94 -7.51
C GLY A 179 14.50 15.22 -6.17
N ARG A 180 15.44 14.36 -5.75
CA ARG A 180 16.27 14.57 -4.56
C ARG A 180 17.38 15.58 -4.82
N VAL A 181 18.02 15.53 -5.99
CA VAL A 181 19.08 16.47 -6.39
C VAL A 181 18.51 17.87 -6.56
N TRP A 182 17.41 18.04 -7.32
CA TRP A 182 16.76 19.34 -7.47
C TRP A 182 16.29 19.91 -6.14
N ARG A 183 15.71 19.08 -5.27
CA ARG A 183 15.30 19.51 -3.93
C ARG A 183 16.50 19.90 -3.05
N ARG A 184 17.67 19.26 -3.24
CA ARG A 184 18.92 19.64 -2.57
C ARG A 184 19.52 20.92 -3.13
N VAL A 185 19.37 21.20 -4.44
CA VAL A 185 19.87 22.43 -5.06
C VAL A 185 18.94 23.61 -4.76
N ALA A 186 17.64 23.46 -4.97
CA ALA A 186 16.64 24.51 -4.74
C ALA A 186 16.41 24.84 -3.26
N PHE A 187 16.60 23.88 -2.35
CA PHE A 187 16.37 24.07 -0.92
C PHE A 187 17.60 23.80 -0.03
N GLY A 188 18.79 23.63 -0.62
CA GLY A 188 20.07 23.51 0.08
C GLY A 188 20.80 24.85 0.21
N PHE A 189 21.86 24.87 1.02
CA PHE A 189 22.63 26.08 1.27
C PHE A 189 23.41 26.51 0.01
N PRO A 190 23.48 27.81 -0.35
CA PRO A 190 22.87 28.99 0.30
C PRO A 190 21.47 29.37 -0.24
N LEU A 191 21.04 28.81 -1.37
CA LEU A 191 19.80 29.20 -2.07
C LEU A 191 18.50 28.86 -1.32
N GLY A 192 18.57 27.94 -0.34
CA GLY A 192 17.43 27.49 0.44
C GLY A 192 16.80 28.58 1.32
N TYR A 193 17.52 29.65 1.66
CA TYR A 193 16.96 30.78 2.41
C TYR A 193 15.98 31.61 1.58
N ALA A 194 16.23 31.75 0.28
CA ALA A 194 15.34 32.46 -0.64
C ALA A 194 14.26 31.53 -1.23
N GLY A 195 14.62 30.29 -1.57
CA GLY A 195 13.70 29.36 -2.23
C GLY A 195 12.56 28.84 -1.33
N ARG A 196 12.82 28.60 -0.04
CA ARG A 196 11.81 28.08 0.91
C ARG A 196 10.62 29.03 1.13
N PRO A 197 10.80 30.34 1.42
CA PRO A 197 9.66 31.24 1.62
C PRO A 197 8.85 31.46 0.33
N LEU A 198 9.52 31.57 -0.83
CA LEU A 198 8.86 31.80 -2.12
C LEU A 198 7.99 30.61 -2.56
N TYR A 199 8.49 29.38 -2.39
CA TYR A 199 7.72 28.17 -2.73
C TYR A 199 6.45 28.06 -1.86
N GLY A 200 6.56 28.36 -0.56
CA GLY A 200 5.42 28.35 0.37
C GLY A 200 4.36 29.41 0.05
N LEU A 201 4.78 30.59 -0.42
CA LEU A 201 3.87 31.65 -0.88
C LEU A 201 3.08 31.21 -2.13
N GLY A 202 3.76 30.64 -3.13
CA GLY A 202 3.11 30.20 -4.36
C GLY A 202 2.07 29.09 -4.14
N SER A 203 2.38 28.10 -3.28
CA SER A 203 1.39 27.08 -2.90
C SER A 203 0.24 27.66 -2.07
N GLY A 204 0.53 28.63 -1.18
CA GLY A 204 -0.46 29.26 -0.32
C GLY A 204 -1.47 30.12 -1.08
N LEU A 205 -1.04 30.77 -2.17
CA LEU A 205 -1.92 31.56 -3.05
C LEU A 205 -2.84 30.68 -3.91
N ARG A 206 -2.42 29.47 -4.27
CA ARG A 206 -3.26 28.52 -5.03
C ARG A 206 -4.38 27.91 -4.17
N HIS A 207 -4.15 27.76 -2.86
CA HIS A 207 -5.14 27.23 -1.92
C HIS A 207 -5.25 28.09 -0.64
N PRO A 208 -5.74 29.33 -0.75
CA PRO A 208 -5.76 30.28 0.38
C PRO A 208 -6.70 29.84 1.51
N ALA A 209 -7.74 29.08 1.17
CA ALA A 209 -8.73 28.59 2.14
C ALA A 209 -8.17 27.51 3.08
N ALA A 210 -7.22 26.68 2.63
CA ALA A 210 -6.68 25.54 3.38
C ALA A 210 -5.34 25.82 4.08
N THR A 211 -4.73 26.98 3.82
CA THR A 211 -3.37 27.29 4.28
C THR A 211 -3.38 27.99 5.64
N THR A 212 -2.87 27.34 6.67
CA THR A 212 -2.81 27.85 8.07
C THR A 212 -1.41 28.33 8.49
N THR A 213 -0.38 28.07 7.68
CA THR A 213 1.03 28.37 7.96
C THR A 213 1.64 29.39 6.99
N GLY A 214 2.77 30.01 7.35
CA GLY A 214 3.47 31.02 6.55
C GLY A 214 2.86 32.43 6.59
N LEU A 215 3.27 33.30 5.66
CA LEU A 215 2.86 34.71 5.56
C LEU A 215 1.34 34.86 5.30
N VAL A 216 0.76 34.03 4.41
CA VAL A 216 -0.70 34.03 4.15
C VAL A 216 -1.47 33.66 5.42
N GLY A 217 -1.00 32.67 6.18
CA GLY A 217 -1.58 32.33 7.48
C GLY A 217 -1.40 33.42 8.54
N LEU A 218 -0.32 34.23 8.47
CA LEU A 218 -0.10 35.36 9.40
C LEU A 218 -1.11 36.47 9.13
N LEU A 219 -1.34 36.79 7.86
CA LEU A 219 -2.34 37.77 7.43
C LEU A 219 -3.77 37.34 7.75
N ARG A 220 -4.05 36.02 7.73
CA ARG A 220 -5.39 35.47 8.05
C ARG A 220 -5.63 35.19 9.53
N ALA A 221 -4.58 35.13 10.36
CA ALA A 221 -4.68 34.92 11.80
C ALA A 221 -5.60 35.92 12.53
N PRO A 222 -5.60 37.24 12.24
CA PRO A 222 -6.55 38.17 12.87
C PRO A 222 -8.01 37.89 12.46
N PHE A 223 -8.26 37.35 11.27
CA PHE A 223 -9.62 37.21 10.72
C PHE A 223 -10.21 35.80 10.82
N SER A 224 -9.45 34.80 11.31
CA SER A 224 -9.96 33.43 11.42
C SER A 224 -9.53 32.75 12.71
N GLU A 225 -10.52 32.33 13.49
CA GLU A 225 -10.31 31.60 14.75
C GLU A 225 -9.68 30.23 14.51
N GLN A 226 -10.03 29.56 13.40
CA GLN A 226 -9.48 28.27 13.01
C GLN A 226 -7.95 28.30 12.85
N VAL A 227 -7.39 29.37 12.26
CA VAL A 227 -5.93 29.55 12.10
C VAL A 227 -5.25 29.86 13.43
N ARG A 228 -5.89 30.64 14.32
CA ARG A 228 -5.38 30.89 15.68
C ARG A 228 -5.37 29.61 16.51
N GLY A 229 -6.42 28.79 16.42
CA GLY A 229 -6.55 27.51 17.09
C GLY A 229 -5.46 26.53 16.67
N THR A 230 -5.28 26.32 15.36
CA THR A 230 -4.23 25.43 14.84
C THR A 230 -2.82 25.89 15.24
N ARG A 231 -2.56 27.21 15.28
CA ARG A 231 -1.26 27.73 15.74
C ARG A 231 -1.02 27.51 17.22
N ARG A 232 -2.03 27.80 18.07
CA ARG A 232 -1.94 27.52 19.52
C ARG A 232 -1.69 26.05 19.79
N GLN A 233 -2.40 25.17 19.09
CA GLN A 233 -2.26 23.72 19.23
C GLN A 233 -0.92 23.22 18.71
N THR A 234 -0.40 23.78 17.61
CA THR A 234 0.95 23.45 17.12
C THR A 234 2.04 23.90 18.09
N HIS A 235 1.89 25.07 18.72
CA HIS A 235 2.81 25.54 19.76
C HIS A 235 2.74 24.69 21.03
N GLN A 236 1.54 24.28 21.46
CA GLN A 236 1.36 23.36 22.57
C GLN A 236 1.94 21.98 22.25
N ASN A 237 1.66 21.41 21.08
CA ASN A 237 2.23 20.14 20.64
C ASN A 237 3.77 20.21 20.53
N ARG A 238 4.34 21.32 20.05
CA ARG A 238 5.81 21.51 20.05
C ARG A 238 6.39 21.66 21.46
N ARG A 239 5.65 22.21 22.41
CA ARG A 239 6.04 22.25 23.82
C ARG A 239 5.95 20.87 24.46
N GLN A 240 4.92 20.09 24.13
CA GLN A 240 4.74 18.71 24.60
C GLN A 240 5.77 17.76 23.98
N GLN A 241 6.04 17.85 22.68
CA GLN A 241 7.07 17.06 21.98
C GLN A 241 8.51 17.46 22.34
N ARG A 242 8.71 18.59 23.04
CA ARG A 242 9.98 18.91 23.70
C ARG A 242 10.11 18.13 25.01
N TRP A 243 9.99 16.81 24.95
CA TRP A 243 10.43 15.97 26.04
C TRP A 243 11.95 16.04 26.09
N ALA A 244 12.51 16.56 27.19
CA ALA A 244 13.93 16.47 27.46
C ALA A 244 14.24 14.99 27.71
N SER A 245 14.82 14.32 26.72
CA SER A 245 15.29 12.97 26.88
C SER A 245 16.60 13.04 27.67
N TYR A 246 16.65 12.37 28.81
CA TYR A 246 17.88 12.23 29.59
C TYR A 246 18.49 10.87 29.26
N LEU A 247 19.72 10.87 28.77
CA LEU A 247 20.51 9.66 28.67
C LEU A 247 21.30 9.52 29.95
N VAL A 248 21.03 8.46 30.70
CA VAL A 248 21.77 8.12 31.91
C VAL A 248 22.73 6.99 31.57
N PHE A 249 24.02 7.24 31.77
CA PHE A 249 25.08 6.26 31.57
C PHE A 249 25.63 5.84 32.94
N SER A 250 25.69 4.54 33.18
CA SER A 250 26.46 3.98 34.29
C SER A 250 27.90 3.78 33.82
N GLN A 251 28.83 4.45 34.50
CA GLN A 251 30.26 4.21 34.33
C GLN A 251 30.75 3.42 35.53
N PRO A 252 30.93 2.09 35.43
CA PRO A 252 31.53 1.32 36.51
C PRO A 252 33.00 1.72 36.64
N ARG A 253 33.43 2.02 37.87
CA ARG A 253 34.83 2.32 38.18
C ARG A 253 35.39 1.15 38.96
N TYR A 254 36.09 0.27 38.25
CA TYR A 254 36.64 -0.95 38.83
C TYR A 254 37.75 -0.62 39.83
N ARG A 255 37.57 -1.03 41.09
CA ARG A 255 38.61 -0.98 42.13
C ARG A 255 38.74 -2.36 42.76
N PRO A 256 39.96 -2.78 43.13
CA PRO A 256 40.23 -4.16 43.57
C PRO A 256 39.53 -4.58 44.89
N THR A 257 38.85 -3.68 45.61
CA THR A 257 38.28 -3.97 46.93
C THR A 257 36.75 -3.80 47.02
N ALA A 258 36.13 -2.98 46.16
CA ALA A 258 34.68 -2.89 45.98
C ALA A 258 34.35 -1.94 44.81
N ASP A 259 33.37 -2.30 43.98
CA ASP A 259 32.92 -1.49 42.85
C ASP A 259 31.75 -0.58 43.24
N THR A 260 31.86 0.71 42.94
CA THR A 260 30.75 1.67 43.11
C THR A 260 30.37 2.25 41.74
N PRO A 261 29.12 2.06 41.25
CA PRO A 261 28.71 2.59 39.97
C PRO A 261 28.51 4.11 40.05
N ARG A 262 29.13 4.87 39.14
CA ARG A 262 28.86 6.32 38.98
C ARG A 262 27.82 6.48 37.87
N LEU A 263 26.73 7.18 38.18
CA LEU A 263 25.71 7.55 37.18
C LEU A 263 25.98 8.96 36.68
N GLN A 264 26.03 9.12 35.35
CA GLN A 264 26.08 10.42 34.69
C GLN A 264 24.87 10.57 33.78
N ALA A 265 24.09 11.63 33.99
CA ALA A 265 22.96 11.97 33.15
C ALA A 265 23.31 13.15 32.24
N GLN A 266 23.04 13.00 30.94
CA GLN A 266 23.15 14.09 29.97
C GLN A 266 21.80 14.34 29.30
N ARG A 267 21.45 15.63 29.20
CA ARG A 267 20.24 16.06 28.52
C ARG A 267 20.49 16.16 27.02
N VAL A 268 19.71 15.43 26.22
CA VAL A 268 19.80 15.48 24.76
C VAL A 268 18.56 16.20 24.22
N GLY A 269 18.78 17.37 23.60
CA GLY A 269 17.75 18.14 22.91
C GLY A 269 17.46 19.51 23.53
N GLY A 270 17.94 20.55 22.82
CA GLY A 270 17.47 21.94 22.94
C GLY A 270 18.14 22.81 24.00
N GLY A 271 19.22 23.51 23.62
CA GLY A 271 19.85 24.59 24.39
C GLY A 271 21.07 24.18 25.23
N PRO A 272 21.93 25.14 25.66
CA PRO A 272 23.27 24.86 26.16
C PRO A 272 23.29 24.01 27.43
N VAL A 273 24.31 23.15 27.49
CA VAL A 273 24.50 22.06 28.46
C VAL A 273 24.81 22.63 29.84
N ALA A 274 23.89 22.45 30.80
CA ALA A 274 24.20 22.61 32.22
C ALA A 274 24.68 21.25 32.77
N ARG A 275 25.94 21.18 33.23
CA ARG A 275 26.42 20.07 34.07
C ARG A 275 25.81 20.24 35.46
N LEU A 276 24.97 19.31 35.88
CA LEU A 276 24.55 19.24 37.29
C LEU A 276 25.74 18.71 38.11
N ALA A 277 26.16 19.50 39.10
CA ALA A 277 27.28 19.18 39.98
C ALA A 277 26.90 18.06 40.97
N GLU A 278 27.74 17.03 40.94
CA GLU A 278 28.19 16.14 42.00
C GLU A 278 27.83 16.61 43.43
N ASN A 279 26.67 16.15 43.96
CA ASN A 279 26.42 15.81 45.39
C ASN A 279 24.95 15.70 45.87
N GLN A 280 23.92 15.74 45.01
CA GLN A 280 22.52 15.63 45.49
C GLN A 280 21.78 14.31 45.18
N ILE A 281 22.45 13.30 44.61
CA ILE A 281 21.83 12.00 44.33
C ILE A 281 22.22 11.01 45.43
N ALA A 282 21.81 11.30 46.66
CA ALA A 282 21.90 10.37 47.79
C ALA A 282 20.55 10.27 48.55
N SER A 283 19.44 10.62 47.89
CA SER A 283 18.10 10.34 48.41
C SER A 283 17.42 9.25 47.56
N PRO A 284 17.04 8.10 48.14
CA PRO A 284 16.39 7.01 47.40
C PRO A 284 15.04 7.44 46.78
N ALA A 285 14.41 8.51 47.28
CA ALA A 285 13.16 9.03 46.73
C ALA A 285 13.31 9.61 45.30
N LEU A 286 14.47 10.17 44.96
CA LEU A 286 14.73 10.72 43.62
C LEU A 286 15.01 9.62 42.58
N LEU A 287 15.52 8.46 43.00
CA LEU A 287 15.75 7.31 42.12
C LEU A 287 14.43 6.68 41.64
N THR A 288 13.41 6.63 42.50
CA THR A 288 12.09 6.08 42.14
C THR A 288 11.33 7.01 41.18
N ALA A 289 11.43 8.33 41.35
CA ALA A 289 10.75 9.29 40.49
C ALA A 289 11.30 9.32 39.05
N ILE A 290 12.62 9.11 38.88
CA ILE A 290 13.28 9.09 37.56
C ILE A 290 12.98 7.79 36.80
N LEU A 291 12.88 6.65 37.49
CA LEU A 291 12.57 5.35 36.87
C LEU A 291 11.09 5.23 36.42
N VAL A 292 10.17 5.96 37.04
CA VAL A 292 8.72 5.89 36.76
C VAL A 292 8.24 7.03 35.83
N GLY A 293 9.09 8.01 35.51
CA GLY A 293 8.76 9.06 34.54
C GLY A 293 7.72 10.09 35.03
N LEU A 294 7.69 10.37 36.34
CA LEU A 294 6.79 11.36 36.93
C LEU A 294 7.37 12.79 36.89
N PRO A 295 6.53 13.84 36.76
CA PRO A 295 7.00 15.22 36.71
C PRO A 295 7.51 15.70 38.09
N PRO A 296 8.44 16.68 38.13
CA PRO A 296 9.21 17.04 39.32
C PRO A 296 8.43 17.71 40.47
N GLY A 297 7.09 17.81 40.38
CA GLY A 297 6.23 18.35 41.45
C GLY A 297 5.47 17.30 42.27
N ALA A 298 5.52 16.01 41.90
CA ALA A 298 4.73 14.96 42.54
C ALA A 298 5.46 14.20 43.68
N ALA A 299 6.71 14.57 43.99
CA ALA A 299 7.55 13.85 44.95
C ALA A 299 7.02 13.89 46.41
N HIS A 300 6.14 14.84 46.74
CA HIS A 300 5.54 14.94 48.08
C HIS A 300 4.42 13.92 48.36
N LEU A 301 3.93 13.19 47.35
CA LEU A 301 2.82 12.22 47.51
C LEU A 301 3.29 10.79 47.81
N LEU A 302 4.59 10.53 47.87
CA LEU A 302 5.16 9.20 48.17
C LEU A 302 5.79 9.12 49.57
N ALA A 303 5.49 10.10 50.43
CA ALA A 303 5.93 10.16 51.81
C ALA A 303 4.72 10.18 52.77
N GLU A 304 3.88 9.15 52.65
CA GLU A 304 3.07 8.58 53.75
C GLU A 304 3.12 7.04 53.63
#